data_AF-A0A2G5TIC3-F1
#
_entry.id   AF-A0A2G5TIC3-F1
#
_cell.length_a   1.000
_cell.length_b   1.000
_cell.length_c   1.000
_cell.angle_alpha   90.00
_cell.angle_beta   90.00
_cell.angle_gamma   90.00
#
_symmetry.space_group_name_H-M   'P 1'
#
loop_
_entity.id
_entity.type
_entity.pdbx_description
1 polymer ?
#
loop_
_entity_poly.entity_id
_entity_poly.type
_entity_poly.pdbx_seq_one_letter_code
_entity_poly.pdbx_strand_id
1 'polypeptide(L)'
;MSSWFFLSVVIISIFSILLSFYVHKPDFPPLEIEPDDYWKLEDPEKDDDTIYSYSIDVEDSRISKFKKQLESEKLLPTLYNEKYDNYMKELKQVLLGFDWKQHQHFLNTFKQYRTEIEGLKIHFLRVSTPPKDKKTRVVPLLIVHGFPGSFWDFFKAFFYIGYGII
;
A
#
# COMPACT_ATOMS: atom_id res chain seq x y z
N MET A 1 1.54 -48.67 -35.66
CA MET A 1 0.58 -48.02 -34.75
C MET A 1 -0.61 -47.56 -35.55
N SER A 2 -1.84 -47.87 -35.13
CA SER A 2 -3.05 -47.55 -35.89
C SER A 2 -3.35 -46.05 -35.85
N SER A 3 -3.93 -45.50 -36.92
CA SER A 3 -4.39 -44.10 -36.97
C SER A 3 -5.33 -43.75 -35.82
N TRP A 4 -6.06 -44.75 -35.31
CA TRP A 4 -6.96 -44.65 -34.16
C TRP A 4 -6.25 -44.36 -32.84
N PHE A 5 -5.04 -44.89 -32.66
CA PHE A 5 -4.23 -44.63 -31.46
C PHE A 5 -3.79 -43.17 -31.39
N PHE A 6 -3.41 -42.56 -32.53
CA PHE A 6 -3.02 -41.15 -32.57
C PHE A 6 -4.22 -40.22 -32.34
N LEU A 7 -5.37 -40.55 -32.94
CA LEU A 7 -6.59 -39.77 -32.77
C LEU A 7 -7.04 -39.74 -31.30
N SER A 8 -6.99 -40.88 -30.61
CA SER A 8 -7.40 -40.95 -29.20
C SER A 8 -6.48 -40.15 -28.28
N VAL A 9 -5.16 -40.17 -28.50
CA VAL A 9 -4.20 -39.37 -27.72
C VAL A 9 -4.44 -37.88 -27.90
N VAL A 10 -4.74 -37.42 -29.13
CA VAL A 10 -5.05 -36.01 -29.41
C VAL A 10 -6.35 -35.59 -28.72
N ILE A 11 -7.41 -36.41 -28.79
CA ILE A 11 -8.69 -36.11 -28.14
C ILE A 11 -8.53 -36.03 -26.62
N ILE A 12 -7.82 -36.99 -26.01
CA ILE A 12 -7.58 -36.98 -24.56
C ILE A 12 -6.77 -35.75 -24.16
N SER A 13 -5.78 -35.35 -24.95
CA SER A 13 -4.96 -34.17 -24.67
C SER A 13 -5.79 -32.87 -24.75
N ILE A 14 -6.61 -32.72 -25.79
CA ILE A 14 -7.52 -31.58 -25.93
C ILE A 14 -8.52 -31.56 -24.77
N PHE A 15 -9.09 -32.71 -24.43
CA PHE A 15 -10.03 -32.83 -23.31
C PHE A 15 -9.37 -32.47 -21.98
N SER A 16 -8.16 -32.95 -21.69
CA SER A 16 -7.41 -32.59 -20.48
C SER A 16 -7.07 -31.09 -20.43
N ILE A 17 -6.76 -30.46 -21.56
CA ILE A 17 -6.52 -29.02 -21.64
C ILE A 17 -7.83 -28.25 -21.36
N LEU A 18 -8.92 -28.63 -22.00
CA LEU A 18 -10.23 -28.00 -21.80
C LEU A 18 -10.75 -28.20 -20.37
N LEU A 19 -10.57 -29.40 -19.81
CA LEU A 19 -10.91 -29.72 -18.44
C LEU A 19 -10.05 -28.91 -17.46
N SER A 20 -8.75 -28.75 -17.74
CA SER A 20 -7.87 -27.88 -16.95
C SER A 20 -8.35 -26.43 -16.97
N PHE A 21 -8.69 -25.89 -18.14
CA PHE A 21 -9.27 -24.55 -18.24
C PHE A 21 -10.61 -24.42 -17.53
N TYR A 22 -11.43 -25.47 -17.53
CA TYR A 22 -12.73 -25.49 -16.85
C TYR A 22 -12.59 -25.57 -15.32
N VAL A 23 -11.74 -26.47 -14.82
CA VAL A 23 -11.50 -26.69 -13.38
C VAL A 23 -10.73 -25.54 -12.75
N HIS A 24 -9.80 -24.92 -13.49
CA HIS A 24 -9.03 -23.76 -13.02
C HIS A 24 -9.66 -22.43 -13.44
N LYS A 25 -10.92 -22.40 -13.90
CA LYS A 25 -11.64 -21.12 -13.92
C LYS A 25 -11.75 -20.67 -12.47
N PRO A 26 -11.18 -19.53 -12.11
CA PRO A 26 -11.43 -19.02 -10.77
C PRO A 26 -12.92 -18.72 -10.67
N ASP A 27 -13.62 -19.42 -9.78
CA ASP A 27 -15.03 -19.17 -9.42
C ASP A 27 -15.12 -17.88 -8.59
N PHE A 28 -14.72 -16.76 -9.17
CA PHE A 28 -15.12 -15.46 -8.64
C PHE A 28 -16.47 -15.17 -9.28
N PRO A 29 -17.57 -15.04 -8.49
CA PRO A 29 -18.78 -14.43 -9.03
C PRO A 29 -18.39 -13.09 -9.66
N PRO A 30 -19.01 -12.68 -10.79
CA PRO A 30 -18.77 -11.35 -11.32
C PRO A 30 -18.99 -10.36 -10.18
N LEU A 31 -18.00 -9.49 -9.95
CA LEU A 31 -18.09 -8.47 -8.92
C LEU A 31 -19.37 -7.67 -9.18
N GLU A 32 -20.34 -7.75 -8.27
CA GLU A 32 -21.45 -6.82 -8.23
C GLU A 32 -20.85 -5.48 -7.79
N ILE A 33 -20.54 -4.62 -8.76
CA ILE A 33 -20.04 -3.27 -8.51
C ILE A 33 -21.29 -2.43 -8.23
N GLU A 34 -21.42 -1.95 -6.99
CA GLU A 34 -22.43 -0.95 -6.68
C GLU A 34 -22.21 0.29 -7.57
N PRO A 35 -23.27 0.92 -8.10
CA PRO A 35 -23.11 2.13 -8.91
C PRO A 35 -22.34 3.19 -8.13
N ASP A 36 -21.47 3.93 -8.83
CA ASP A 36 -20.58 4.98 -8.30
C ASP A 36 -21.18 5.69 -7.07
N ASP A 37 -20.69 5.32 -5.89
CA ASP A 37 -21.12 5.92 -4.64
C ASP A 37 -20.32 7.22 -4.40
N TYR A 38 -20.80 8.10 -3.54
CA TYR A 38 -20.11 9.36 -3.25
C TYR A 38 -19.94 9.55 -1.76
N TRP A 39 -18.68 9.64 -1.29
CA TRP A 39 -18.38 9.61 0.14
C TRP A 39 -18.35 10.98 0.80
N LYS A 40 -18.39 12.07 0.04
CA LYS A 40 -18.50 13.41 0.63
C LYS A 40 -19.92 13.67 1.12
N LEU A 41 -20.06 14.63 2.03
CA LEU A 41 -21.38 15.05 2.55
C LEU A 41 -22.15 15.94 1.55
N GLU A 42 -21.43 16.53 0.58
CA GLU A 42 -22.02 17.35 -0.48
C GLU A 42 -22.62 16.50 -1.62
N ASP A 43 -23.38 17.16 -2.50
CA ASP A 43 -23.93 16.52 -3.69
C ASP A 43 -22.80 15.93 -4.57
N PRO A 44 -23.02 14.78 -5.23
CA PRO A 44 -22.02 14.15 -6.08
C PRO A 44 -21.56 15.07 -7.20
N GLU A 45 -20.28 15.43 -7.17
CA GLU A 45 -19.60 16.11 -8.26
C GLU A 45 -18.78 15.10 -9.07
N LYS A 46 -18.53 15.41 -10.34
CA LYS A 46 -17.63 14.61 -11.16
C LYS A 46 -16.20 14.70 -10.60
N ASP A 47 -15.59 13.55 -10.33
CA ASP A 47 -14.21 13.47 -9.86
C ASP A 47 -13.20 14.05 -10.86
N ASP A 48 -12.10 14.59 -10.33
CA ASP A 48 -10.90 14.85 -11.11
C ASP A 48 -10.08 13.57 -11.32
N ASP A 49 -10.21 13.00 -12.52
CA ASP A 49 -9.51 11.77 -12.96
C ASP A 49 -7.97 11.95 -13.09
N THR A 50 -7.44 13.14 -12.82
CA THR A 50 -6.01 13.43 -12.96
C THR A 50 -5.20 12.84 -11.81
N ILE A 51 -4.15 12.10 -12.16
CA ILE A 51 -3.18 11.57 -11.18
C ILE A 51 -2.07 12.59 -10.96
N TYR A 52 -2.06 13.23 -9.79
CA TYR A 52 -1.05 14.21 -9.40
C TYR A 52 0.14 13.55 -8.71
N SER A 53 1.34 14.05 -8.97
CA SER A 53 2.50 13.72 -8.15
C SER A 53 2.34 14.33 -6.75
N TYR A 54 2.73 13.59 -5.73
CA TYR A 54 2.62 14.00 -4.33
C TYR A 54 3.97 13.89 -3.64
N SER A 55 4.24 14.81 -2.71
CA SER A 55 5.39 14.77 -1.82
C SER A 55 4.93 15.12 -0.42
N ILE A 56 5.42 14.39 0.57
CA ILE A 56 5.16 14.68 1.98
C ILE A 56 6.02 15.87 2.36
N ASP A 57 5.37 16.97 2.71
CA ASP A 57 6.04 18.14 3.26
C ASP A 57 5.33 18.63 4.51
N VAL A 58 5.98 18.45 5.65
CA VAL A 58 5.49 18.92 6.94
C VAL A 58 6.30 20.14 7.33
N GLU A 59 5.58 21.25 7.53
CA GLU A 59 6.17 22.50 7.97
C GLU A 59 6.89 22.38 9.31
N ASP A 60 8.01 23.10 9.43
CA ASP A 60 8.81 23.16 10.65
C ASP A 60 8.00 23.70 11.83
N SER A 61 7.09 24.64 11.56
CA SER A 61 6.15 25.20 12.52
C SER A 61 5.34 24.11 13.24
N ARG A 62 4.88 23.08 12.51
CA ARG A 62 4.11 21.96 13.07
C ARG A 62 4.98 21.05 13.93
N ILE A 63 6.21 20.80 13.50
CA ILE A 63 7.18 19.97 14.23
C ILE A 63 7.55 20.66 15.54
N SER A 64 7.91 21.95 15.50
CA SER A 64 8.23 22.74 16.68
C SER A 64 7.04 22.86 17.64
N LYS A 65 5.82 23.05 17.11
CA LYS A 65 4.59 23.06 17.92
C LYS A 65 4.40 21.72 18.65
N PHE A 66 4.57 20.60 17.95
CA PHE A 66 4.47 19.27 18.55
C PHE A 66 5.50 19.06 19.64
N LYS A 67 6.79 19.38 19.40
CA LYS A 67 7.85 19.26 20.40
C LYS A 67 7.56 20.11 21.64
N LYS A 68 7.13 21.36 21.45
CA LYS A 68 6.75 22.26 22.56
C LYS A 68 5.58 21.70 23.38
N GLN A 69 4.55 21.18 22.72
CA GLN A 69 3.42 20.54 23.41
C GLN A 69 3.89 19.33 24.22
N LEU A 70 4.70 18.47 23.61
CA LEU A 70 5.24 17.29 24.25
C LEU A 70 6.12 17.63 25.46
N GLU A 71 6.96 18.68 25.38
CA GLU A 71 7.76 19.19 26.50
C GLU A 71 6.90 19.64 27.67
N SER A 72 5.84 20.41 27.38
CA SER A 72 4.92 20.94 28.39
C SER A 72 4.07 19.86 29.07
N GLU A 73 3.90 18.70 28.42
CA GLU A 73 3.06 17.63 28.90
C GLU A 73 3.61 17.02 30.20
N LYS A 74 2.78 16.98 31.24
CA LYS A 74 3.12 16.37 32.53
C LYS A 74 2.56 14.95 32.57
N LEU A 75 3.45 13.97 32.45
CA LEU A 75 3.08 12.57 32.62
C LEU A 75 2.51 12.35 34.02
N LEU A 76 1.28 11.87 34.09
CA LEU A 76 0.65 11.49 35.35
C LEU A 76 1.24 10.15 35.81
N PRO A 77 1.62 10.01 37.09
CA PRO A 77 2.09 8.74 37.61
C PRO A 77 0.96 7.71 37.50
N THR A 78 1.27 6.51 37.01
CA THR A 78 0.29 5.43 37.02
C THR A 78 0.25 4.79 38.41
N LEU A 79 -0.93 4.38 38.86
CA LEU A 79 -1.11 3.81 40.20
C LEU A 79 -0.47 2.41 40.38
N TYR A 80 0.09 1.81 39.32
CA TYR A 80 0.38 0.38 39.31
C TYR A 80 1.77 -0.01 38.79
N ASN A 81 2.45 0.79 37.95
CA ASN A 81 3.62 0.28 37.23
C ASN A 81 4.71 1.33 36.94
N GLU A 82 5.72 1.40 37.81
CA GLU A 82 6.91 2.24 37.63
C GLU A 82 7.62 1.98 36.28
N LYS A 83 7.63 0.73 35.79
CA LYS A 83 8.21 0.39 34.49
C LYS A 83 7.47 1.09 33.34
N TYR A 84 6.15 1.19 33.42
CA TYR A 84 5.35 1.89 32.41
C TYR A 84 5.62 3.39 32.45
N ASP A 85 5.66 3.98 33.65
CA ASP A 85 5.99 5.40 33.82
C ASP A 85 7.38 5.73 33.26
N ASN A 86 8.36 4.85 33.49
CA ASN A 86 9.70 5.00 32.93
C ASN A 86 9.71 4.84 31.39
N TYR A 87 8.98 3.86 30.84
CA TYR A 87 8.82 3.72 29.39
C TYR A 87 8.21 4.97 28.76
N MET A 88 7.17 5.55 29.36
CA MET A 88 6.55 6.78 28.83
C MET A 88 7.50 7.99 28.89
N LYS A 89 8.31 8.09 29.94
CA LYS A 89 9.37 9.12 30.02
C LYS A 89 10.42 8.92 28.93
N GLU A 90 10.89 7.69 28.71
CA GLU A 90 11.84 7.36 27.65
C GLU A 90 11.26 7.65 26.26
N LEU A 91 10.02 7.24 26.00
CA LEU A 91 9.31 7.52 24.75
C LEU A 91 9.21 9.03 24.50
N LYS A 92 8.87 9.82 25.52
CA LYS A 92 8.88 11.29 25.42
C LYS A 92 10.26 11.82 25.00
N GLN A 93 11.35 11.32 25.61
CA GLN A 93 12.70 11.74 25.23
C GLN A 93 13.07 11.35 23.79
N VAL A 94 12.72 10.12 23.36
CA VAL A 94 12.93 9.66 21.99
C VAL A 94 12.19 10.54 21.00
N LEU A 95 10.92 10.87 21.27
CA LEU A 95 10.11 11.72 20.40
C LEU A 95 10.63 13.17 20.31
N LEU A 96 11.21 13.71 21.40
CA LEU A 96 11.85 15.03 21.38
C LEU A 96 13.13 15.04 20.55
N GLY A 97 13.93 13.97 20.65
CA GLY A 97 15.14 13.76 19.87
C GLY A 97 14.90 13.33 18.42
N PHE A 98 13.66 12.99 18.05
CA PHE A 98 13.33 12.49 16.72
C PHE A 98 13.59 13.56 15.63
N ASP A 99 14.38 13.19 14.62
CA ASP A 99 14.63 14.00 13.43
C ASP A 99 13.56 13.70 12.38
N TRP A 100 12.52 14.53 12.36
CA TRP A 100 11.43 14.40 11.41
C TRP A 100 11.87 14.67 9.97
N LYS A 101 12.83 15.58 9.74
CA LYS A 101 13.25 15.93 8.37
C LYS A 101 14.02 14.80 7.72
N GLN A 102 14.84 14.09 8.49
CA GLN A 102 15.47 12.86 8.04
C GLN A 102 14.41 11.83 7.57
N HIS A 103 13.35 11.62 8.37
CA HIS A 103 12.32 10.65 8.03
C HIS A 103 11.43 11.10 6.86
N GLN A 104 11.13 12.39 6.76
CA GLN A 104 10.45 12.98 5.59
C GLN A 104 11.24 12.74 4.30
N HIS A 105 12.57 12.87 4.35
CA HIS A 105 13.42 12.54 3.21
C HIS A 105 13.29 11.06 2.81
N PHE A 106 13.34 10.14 3.77
CA PHE A 106 13.13 8.71 3.51
C PHE A 106 11.74 8.44 2.90
N LEU A 107 10.68 8.98 3.50
CA LEU A 107 9.31 8.82 3.00
C LEU A 107 9.15 9.26 1.54
N ASN A 108 9.86 10.30 1.12
CA ASN A 108 9.83 10.81 -0.26
C ASN A 108 10.80 10.12 -1.24
N THR A 109 11.47 9.04 -0.82
CA THR A 109 12.38 8.28 -1.71
C THR A 109 11.61 7.59 -2.85
N PHE A 110 10.37 7.17 -2.58
CA PHE A 110 9.49 6.58 -3.57
C PHE A 110 8.56 7.61 -4.19
N LYS A 111 8.21 7.44 -5.47
CA LYS A 111 7.22 8.28 -6.14
C LYS A 111 5.84 8.04 -5.52
N GLN A 112 5.23 9.11 -5.05
CA GLN A 112 3.91 9.12 -4.45
C GLN A 112 2.95 9.91 -5.33
N TYR A 113 1.68 9.56 -5.24
CA TYR A 113 0.63 10.14 -6.07
C TYR A 113 -0.63 10.39 -5.26
N ARG A 114 -1.49 11.25 -5.80
CA ARG A 114 -2.83 11.47 -5.31
C ARG A 114 -3.80 11.63 -6.49
N THR A 115 -4.97 11.04 -6.36
CA THR A 115 -6.09 11.16 -7.32
C THR A 115 -7.39 11.28 -6.55
N GLU A 116 -8.46 11.68 -7.21
CA GLU A 116 -9.81 11.63 -6.65
C GLU A 116 -10.50 10.31 -7.04
N ILE A 117 -11.19 9.68 -6.10
CA ILE A 117 -12.06 8.51 -6.29
C ILE A 117 -13.26 8.68 -5.37
N GLU A 118 -14.45 8.73 -5.93
CA GLU A 118 -15.74 8.82 -5.23
C GLU A 118 -15.77 10.01 -4.26
N GLY A 119 -15.23 11.15 -4.71
CA GLY A 119 -15.08 12.37 -3.92
C GLY A 119 -13.95 12.35 -2.87
N LEU A 120 -13.16 11.28 -2.76
CA LEU A 120 -12.06 11.19 -1.80
C LEU A 120 -10.69 11.37 -2.47
N LYS A 121 -9.82 12.15 -1.83
CA LYS A 121 -8.42 12.28 -2.23
C LYS A 121 -7.61 11.08 -1.76
N ILE A 122 -7.44 10.09 -2.64
CA ILE A 122 -6.71 8.86 -2.35
C ILE A 122 -5.22 9.05 -2.60
N HIS A 123 -4.39 8.80 -1.59
CA HIS A 123 -2.93 8.77 -1.68
C HIS A 123 -2.43 7.34 -1.92
N PHE A 124 -1.45 7.18 -2.81
CA PHE A 124 -0.83 5.88 -3.05
C PHE A 124 0.63 6.01 -3.50
N LEU A 125 1.35 4.91 -3.37
CA LEU A 125 2.71 4.75 -3.89
C LEU A 125 2.68 3.86 -5.13
N ARG A 126 3.47 4.21 -6.15
CA ARG A 126 3.69 3.33 -7.30
C ARG A 126 5.17 3.01 -7.41
N VAL A 127 5.51 1.78 -7.05
CA VAL A 127 6.87 1.23 -7.19
C VAL A 127 6.86 0.27 -8.36
N SER A 128 7.74 0.48 -9.33
CA SER A 128 7.82 -0.33 -10.54
C SER A 128 9.28 -0.59 -10.87
N THR A 129 9.58 -1.85 -11.19
CA THR A 129 10.83 -2.22 -11.84
C THR A 129 10.67 -2.13 -13.35
N PRO A 130 11.62 -1.52 -14.07
CA PRO A 130 11.63 -1.61 -15.51
C PRO A 130 11.82 -3.08 -15.91
N PRO A 131 11.07 -3.59 -16.90
CA PRO A 131 11.27 -4.94 -17.40
C PRO A 131 12.69 -5.07 -17.95
N LYS A 132 13.41 -6.13 -17.54
CA LYS A 132 14.79 -6.38 -17.96
C LYS A 132 14.89 -6.69 -19.46
N ASP A 133 13.83 -7.28 -20.01
CA ASP A 133 13.71 -7.60 -21.43
C ASP A 133 12.23 -7.59 -21.87
N LYS A 134 12.00 -7.69 -23.19
CA LYS A 134 10.65 -7.68 -23.78
C LYS A 134 9.77 -8.87 -23.38
N LYS A 135 10.35 -9.93 -22.80
CA LYS A 135 9.62 -11.13 -22.36
C LYS A 135 9.24 -11.09 -20.87
N THR A 136 9.80 -10.15 -20.10
CA THR A 136 9.45 -9.98 -18.69
C THR A 136 8.05 -9.37 -18.59
N ARG A 137 7.08 -10.17 -18.12
CA ARG A 137 5.72 -9.69 -17.80
C ARG A 137 5.74 -8.91 -16.49
N VAL A 138 5.28 -7.66 -16.53
CA VAL A 138 5.02 -6.87 -15.31
C VAL A 138 3.62 -7.23 -14.80
N VAL A 139 3.52 -7.65 -13.55
CA VAL A 139 2.24 -7.99 -12.89
C VAL A 139 1.91 -6.90 -11.88
N PRO A 140 0.74 -6.24 -11.98
CA PRO A 140 0.32 -5.27 -10.97
C PRO A 140 0.00 -6.00 -9.66
N LEU A 141 0.54 -5.49 -8.55
CA LEU A 141 0.25 -5.96 -7.20
C LEU A 141 -0.26 -4.79 -6.37
N LEU A 142 -1.48 -4.92 -5.86
CA LEU A 142 -2.04 -4.00 -4.88
C LEU A 142 -1.65 -4.48 -3.48
N ILE A 143 -1.06 -3.58 -2.68
CA ILE A 143 -0.69 -3.84 -1.30
C ILE A 143 -1.45 -2.84 -0.42
N VAL A 144 -2.20 -3.35 0.55
CA VAL A 144 -3.05 -2.56 1.44
C VAL A 144 -2.55 -2.71 2.87
N HIS A 145 -2.44 -1.59 3.60
CA HIS A 145 -2.07 -1.61 5.02
C HIS A 145 -3.30 -1.79 5.91
N GLY A 146 -3.08 -2.23 7.15
CA GLY A 146 -4.11 -2.30 8.18
C GLY A 146 -4.01 -1.15 9.20
N PHE A 147 -4.83 -1.24 10.24
CA PHE A 147 -4.70 -0.44 11.47
C PHE A 147 -3.86 -1.21 12.51
N PRO A 148 -2.98 -0.56 13.30
CA PRO A 148 -2.67 0.87 13.39
C PRO A 148 -1.56 1.33 12.42
N GLY A 149 -1.34 0.58 11.35
CA GLY A 149 -0.26 0.77 10.40
C GLY A 149 -0.52 1.83 9.32
N SER A 150 0.43 1.94 8.39
CA SER A 150 0.34 2.80 7.20
C SER A 150 1.17 2.24 6.05
N PHE A 151 1.23 2.92 4.91
CA PHE A 151 2.10 2.52 3.80
C PHE A 151 3.59 2.39 4.20
N TRP A 152 4.01 3.02 5.30
CA TRP A 152 5.36 2.93 5.84
C TRP A 152 5.77 1.50 6.21
N ASP A 153 4.82 0.65 6.61
CA ASP A 153 5.10 -0.74 7.00
C ASP A 153 5.70 -1.56 5.85
N PHE A 154 5.46 -1.14 4.61
CA PHE A 154 5.97 -1.78 3.40
C PHE A 154 7.24 -1.14 2.84
N PHE A 155 7.80 -0.12 3.50
CA PHE A 155 8.94 0.63 2.98
C PHE A 155 10.13 -0.26 2.60
N LYS A 156 10.43 -1.27 3.43
CA LYS A 156 11.49 -2.24 3.16
C LYS A 156 11.17 -3.14 1.96
N ALA A 157 9.91 -3.59 1.83
CA ALA A 157 9.47 -4.38 0.67
C ALA A 157 9.56 -3.58 -0.63
N PHE A 158 9.14 -2.30 -0.60
CA PHE A 158 9.26 -1.38 -1.72
C PHE A 158 10.71 -1.18 -2.16
N PHE A 159 11.65 -1.16 -1.21
CA PHE A 159 13.08 -1.11 -1.54
C PHE A 159 13.51 -2.35 -2.34
N TYR A 160 13.24 -3.56 -1.83
CA TYR A 160 13.62 -4.77 -2.55
C TYR A 160 12.94 -4.92 -3.92
N ILE A 161 11.66 -4.58 -4.00
CA ILE A 161 10.91 -4.57 -5.26
C ILE A 161 11.53 -3.55 -6.20
N GLY A 162 11.68 -2.28 -5.81
CA GLY A 162 12.16 -1.21 -6.68
C GLY A 162 13.57 -1.43 -7.24
N TYR A 163 14.45 -2.11 -6.49
CA TYR A 163 15.79 -2.47 -6.93
C TYR A 163 15.88 -3.83 -7.64
N GLY A 164 14.78 -4.58 -7.76
CA GLY A 164 14.76 -5.88 -8.44
C GLY A 164 15.63 -6.94 -7.76
N ILE A 165 15.68 -6.91 -6.41
CA ILE A 165 16.45 -7.83 -5.57
C ILE A 165 15.62 -9.10 -5.24
N ILE A 166 14.35 -9.12 -5.64
CA ILE A 166 13.44 -10.27 -5.62
C ILE A 166 13.26 -10.75 -7.06
#